data_AF-A0AA39GZL8-F1
#
_entry.id   AF-A0AA39GZL8-F1
#
_cell.length_a   1.000
_cell.length_b   1.000
_cell.length_c   1.000
_cell.angle_alpha   90.00
_cell.angle_beta   90.00
_cell.angle_gamma   90.00
#
_symmetry.space_group_name_H-M   'P 1'
#
loop_
_entity.id
_entity.type
_entity.pdbx_description
1 polymer ?
#
loop_
_entity_poly.entity_id
_entity_poly.type
_entity_poly.pdbx_seq_one_letter_code
_entity_poly.pdbx_strand_id
1 'polypeptide(L)'
;MLEVFKTRLHKQRNSEDSSIGWTQKKKGLKDSEEWKKKRSRILSKMRALGKINLALIIARMPTIEKLPDRVLQQIFSYLSPNETLAAGRVCRRWRELTFGPALWQFVSFRANHGGIQVTNLDYFIHLIGTRFTELRVTELATDLITPNVLHELAGRCPRLEHLTLDFSTAMQLHDFTDLQCFPSRLRGLTLCLGENIFLEGFLRKVYTFISSVEILHIIGTYEKVEDEEEEVFETVNVNKLKQYLPNLRVVNLWGVPFITDENVDQLSSNCAHLECLCVNYCTKVTGSSLQLVLQRCKKLRSLFLAYTNLNNEFMHSIEWSKTRLEELDIRGTDLNSETLIYLLTGLPHLVWLDASWLEHFTDQVLETWMQSGAMNNIQYLNLDTCDSLSEATLTELVTRHGHQLYALNLGGHHKLLEYFWMNMIPKLRNIKVLVMGVAEDCCPKVNAKIHIDQFVDCIAQNCPRLSRLEIRWDDETLRFSDKSSKFIDVLRMKCLKLHSMVLSDGQYYELVRSNFERADRMSVVRTTEMCRTGIIHCSKYYNHLLFN
;
A
#
# COMPACT_ATOMS: atom_id res chain seq x y z
N MET A 1 10.35 30.67 -21.71
CA MET A 1 10.87 31.91 -22.31
C MET A 1 10.93 31.77 -23.83
N LEU A 2 9.78 31.89 -24.52
CA LEU A 2 9.63 32.21 -25.97
C LEU A 2 8.13 32.19 -26.37
N GLU A 3 7.32 33.00 -25.70
CA GLU A 3 5.98 33.41 -26.16
C GLU A 3 6.04 34.89 -26.56
N VAL A 4 6.60 35.20 -27.72
CA VAL A 4 6.55 36.56 -28.29
C VAL A 4 6.50 36.46 -29.81
N PHE A 5 5.29 36.41 -30.40
CA PHE A 5 4.99 37.07 -31.68
C PHE A 5 3.46 37.18 -31.92
N LYS A 6 2.88 38.15 -31.20
CA LYS A 6 2.03 39.22 -31.74
C LYS A 6 0.83 38.85 -32.64
N THR A 7 -0.34 38.78 -32.01
CA THR A 7 -1.59 39.34 -32.54
C THR A 7 -1.47 40.82 -32.89
N ARG A 8 -1.99 41.22 -34.06
CA ARG A 8 -2.76 42.46 -34.32
C ARG A 8 -3.00 42.66 -35.83
N LEU A 9 -4.25 42.63 -36.25
CA LEU A 9 -4.94 43.72 -36.96
C LEU A 9 -6.43 43.39 -37.09
N HIS A 10 -7.28 44.41 -37.00
CA HIS A 10 -8.71 44.28 -36.74
C HIS A 10 -9.45 45.49 -37.35
N LYS A 11 -10.68 45.30 -37.86
CA LYS A 11 -11.57 46.33 -38.50
C LYS A 11 -11.02 46.87 -39.85
N GLN A 12 -11.77 47.39 -40.83
CA GLN A 12 -13.21 47.47 -41.21
C GLN A 12 -13.23 47.80 -42.74
N ARG A 13 -14.30 47.98 -43.54
CA ARG A 13 -15.78 48.09 -43.42
C ARG A 13 -16.39 47.86 -44.84
N ASN A 14 -17.67 47.47 -44.96
CA ASN A 14 -18.55 47.65 -46.15
C ASN A 14 -18.15 46.94 -47.48
N SER A 15 -19.01 46.67 -48.47
CA SER A 15 -20.49 46.68 -48.60
C SER A 15 -20.92 45.79 -49.77
N GLU A 16 -22.15 45.29 -49.70
CA GLU A 16 -23.13 45.01 -50.78
C GLU A 16 -22.70 44.61 -52.21
N ASP A 17 -23.34 43.50 -52.62
CA ASP A 17 -23.97 43.22 -53.91
C ASP A 17 -23.23 42.62 -55.13
N SER A 18 -24.09 41.91 -55.84
CA SER A 18 -23.94 40.84 -56.81
C SER A 18 -23.56 41.25 -58.25
N SER A 19 -22.67 40.49 -58.89
CA SER A 19 -22.99 39.64 -60.07
C SER A 19 -21.78 39.22 -60.94
N ILE A 20 -21.71 37.91 -61.21
CA ILE A 20 -21.32 37.19 -62.46
C ILE A 20 -20.14 37.72 -63.34
N GLY A 21 -19.16 36.86 -63.66
CA GLY A 21 -18.48 36.92 -64.99
C GLY A 21 -16.95 36.71 -65.08
N TRP A 22 -16.48 35.47 -64.90
CA TRP A 22 -15.20 34.88 -65.36
C TRP A 22 -14.12 35.77 -66.05
N THR A 23 -12.86 35.67 -65.57
CA THR A 23 -11.80 35.01 -66.37
C THR A 23 -10.56 34.60 -65.58
N GLN A 24 -10.28 33.30 -65.66
CA GLN A 24 -9.08 32.60 -65.27
C GLN A 24 -7.82 33.09 -66.01
N LYS A 25 -6.70 33.31 -65.28
CA LYS A 25 -5.33 33.00 -65.74
C LYS A 25 -4.27 33.21 -64.64
N LYS A 26 -4.17 32.27 -63.68
CA LYS A 26 -2.95 32.01 -62.84
C LYS A 26 -3.02 30.85 -61.82
N LYS A 27 -3.99 29.91 -61.93
CA LYS A 27 -4.13 28.77 -60.99
C LYS A 27 -3.38 27.47 -61.38
N GLY A 28 -2.70 27.43 -62.52
CA GLY A 28 -2.20 26.17 -63.12
C GLY A 28 -0.87 25.57 -62.60
N LEU A 29 -0.08 26.28 -61.79
CA LEU A 29 1.30 25.85 -61.47
C LEU A 29 1.48 25.11 -60.13
N LYS A 30 0.49 25.16 -59.22
CA LYS A 30 0.57 24.50 -57.89
C LYS A 30 -0.04 23.10 -57.86
N ASP A 31 -0.92 22.78 -58.81
CA ASP A 31 -1.65 21.51 -58.87
C ASP A 31 -1.09 20.52 -59.90
N SER A 32 0.00 20.87 -60.61
CA SER A 32 0.66 19.94 -61.53
C SER A 32 1.32 18.77 -60.80
N GLU A 33 1.31 17.59 -61.42
CA GLU A 33 1.93 16.39 -60.85
C GLU A 33 3.44 16.55 -60.61
N GLU A 34 4.13 17.36 -61.42
CA GLU A 34 5.53 17.74 -61.17
C GLU A 34 5.69 18.49 -59.85
N TRP A 35 4.80 19.45 -59.55
CA TRP A 35 4.88 20.23 -58.31
C TRP A 35 4.61 19.34 -57.09
N LYS A 36 3.63 18.43 -57.16
CA LYS A 36 3.37 17.44 -56.11
C LYS A 36 4.56 16.51 -55.88
N LYS A 37 5.15 15.95 -56.94
CA LYS A 37 6.37 15.13 -56.87
C LYS A 37 7.54 15.91 -56.28
N LYS A 38 7.74 17.17 -56.68
CA LYS A 38 8.80 18.05 -56.17
C LYS A 38 8.62 18.38 -54.68
N ARG A 39 7.40 18.71 -54.24
CA ARG A 39 7.05 18.90 -52.81
C ARG A 39 7.28 17.63 -52.01
N SER A 40 6.85 16.47 -52.50
CA SER A 40 7.08 15.19 -51.83
C SER A 40 8.58 14.89 -51.65
N ARG A 41 9.39 15.11 -52.70
CA ARG A 41 10.86 15.01 -52.63
C ARG A 41 11.48 15.98 -51.62
N ILE A 42 10.99 17.22 -51.54
CA ILE A 42 11.48 18.23 -50.58
C ILE A 42 11.09 17.84 -49.14
N LEU A 43 9.84 17.44 -48.89
CA LEU A 43 9.39 16.99 -47.57
C LEU A 43 10.11 15.70 -47.13
N SER A 44 10.38 14.78 -48.05
CA SER A 44 11.23 13.60 -47.83
C SER A 44 12.64 14.02 -47.42
N LYS A 45 13.29 14.92 -48.17
CA LYS A 45 14.60 15.48 -47.81
C LYS A 45 14.59 16.24 -46.48
N MET A 46 13.56 17.01 -46.16
CA MET A 46 13.44 17.71 -44.88
C MET A 46 13.24 16.74 -43.70
N ARG A 47 12.45 15.67 -43.88
CA ARG A 47 12.33 14.59 -42.88
C ARG A 47 13.64 13.82 -42.72
N ALA A 48 14.36 13.57 -43.81
CA ALA A 48 15.68 12.94 -43.77
C ALA A 48 16.71 13.84 -43.07
N LEU A 49 16.76 15.13 -43.39
CA LEU A 49 17.61 16.13 -42.72
C LEU A 49 17.24 16.29 -41.24
N GLY A 50 15.95 16.26 -40.89
CA GLY A 50 15.47 16.25 -39.51
C GLY A 50 15.94 15.00 -38.75
N LYS A 51 15.82 13.81 -39.37
CA LYS A 51 16.36 12.55 -38.82
C LYS A 51 17.89 12.57 -38.70
N ILE A 52 18.61 13.13 -39.68
CA ILE A 52 20.07 13.27 -39.67
C ILE A 52 20.51 14.24 -38.58
N ASN A 53 19.85 15.39 -38.42
CA ASN A 53 20.13 16.34 -37.34
C ASN A 53 19.82 15.73 -35.96
N LEU A 54 18.71 15.01 -35.81
CA LEU A 54 18.40 14.30 -34.57
C LEU A 54 19.43 13.19 -34.29
N ALA A 55 19.85 12.43 -35.30
CA ALA A 55 20.90 11.42 -35.17
C ALA A 55 22.27 12.03 -34.85
N LEU A 56 22.62 13.19 -35.42
CA LEU A 56 23.83 13.95 -35.10
C LEU A 56 23.80 14.52 -33.67
N ILE A 57 22.63 14.92 -33.17
CA ILE A 57 22.45 15.34 -31.78
C ILE A 57 22.59 14.13 -30.86
N ILE A 58 21.87 13.03 -31.12
CA ILE A 58 21.95 11.78 -30.35
C ILE A 58 23.39 11.22 -30.32
N ALA A 59 24.09 11.21 -31.46
CA ALA A 59 25.49 10.77 -31.55
C ALA A 59 26.47 11.69 -30.82
N ARG A 60 26.08 12.93 -30.49
CA ARG A 60 26.85 13.88 -29.68
C ARG A 60 26.44 13.92 -28.22
N MET A 61 25.30 13.33 -27.83
CA MET A 61 24.95 13.18 -26.43
C MET A 61 25.91 12.18 -25.76
N PRO A 62 26.37 12.44 -24.52
CA PRO A 62 27.13 11.46 -23.79
C PRO A 62 26.23 10.24 -23.50
N THR A 63 26.61 9.08 -24.04
CA THR A 63 25.97 7.80 -23.73
C THR A 63 26.21 7.43 -22.27
N ILE A 64 25.37 6.56 -21.71
CA ILE A 64 25.51 6.03 -20.34
C ILE A 64 26.92 5.48 -20.06
N GLU A 65 27.60 4.95 -21.08
CA GLU A 65 28.99 4.47 -21.04
C GLU A 65 30.00 5.54 -20.65
N LYS A 66 29.72 6.83 -20.88
CA LYS A 66 30.62 7.96 -20.55
C LYS A 66 30.39 8.52 -19.15
N LEU A 67 29.38 8.05 -18.41
CA LEU A 67 29.14 8.47 -17.03
C LEU A 67 30.23 7.90 -16.09
N PRO A 68 30.65 8.63 -15.05
CA PRO A 68 31.54 8.10 -14.02
C PRO A 68 30.93 6.93 -13.24
N ASP A 69 31.76 6.03 -12.73
CA ASP A 69 31.34 4.82 -12.01
C ASP A 69 30.42 5.11 -10.81
N ARG A 70 30.69 6.18 -10.04
CA ARG A 70 29.81 6.59 -8.93
C ARG A 70 28.41 7.01 -9.39
N VAL A 71 28.30 7.62 -10.58
CA VAL A 71 27.01 8.01 -11.16
C VAL A 71 26.26 6.77 -11.66
N LEU A 72 26.97 5.81 -12.27
CA LEU A 72 26.39 4.52 -12.65
C LEU A 72 25.93 3.70 -11.43
N GLN A 73 26.70 3.67 -10.35
CA GLN A 73 26.29 3.07 -9.07
C GLN A 73 25.06 3.76 -8.49
N GLN A 74 24.98 5.09 -8.52
CA GLN A 74 23.79 5.80 -8.09
C GLN A 74 22.57 5.47 -8.97
N ILE A 75 22.74 5.36 -10.30
CA ILE A 75 21.67 4.91 -11.21
C ILE A 75 21.24 3.47 -10.89
N PHE A 76 22.19 2.56 -10.67
CA PHE A 76 21.89 1.16 -10.35
C PHE A 76 21.26 0.99 -8.95
N SER A 77 21.44 1.93 -8.03
CA SER A 77 20.79 1.90 -6.71
C SER A 77 19.26 2.07 -6.75
N TYR A 78 18.70 2.44 -7.91
CA TYR A 78 17.25 2.45 -8.16
C TYR A 78 16.71 1.14 -8.77
N LEU A 79 17.58 0.18 -9.09
CA LEU A 79 17.19 -1.13 -9.64
C LEU A 79 16.90 -2.12 -8.51
N SER A 80 15.94 -3.01 -8.72
CA SER A 80 15.77 -4.18 -7.85
C SER A 80 16.99 -5.11 -7.88
N PRO A 81 17.14 -6.05 -6.92
CA PRO A 81 18.23 -7.02 -6.94
C PRO A 81 18.28 -7.84 -8.25
N ASN A 82 17.13 -8.23 -8.80
CA ASN A 82 17.03 -8.99 -10.05
C ASN A 82 17.41 -8.16 -11.28
N GLU A 83 16.98 -6.89 -11.34
CA GLU A 83 17.40 -5.95 -12.40
C GLU A 83 18.89 -5.61 -12.31
N THR A 84 19.44 -5.55 -11.09
CA THR A 84 20.89 -5.34 -10.85
C THR A 84 21.71 -6.53 -11.37
N LEU A 85 21.24 -7.76 -11.17
CA LEU A 85 21.83 -8.95 -11.80
C LEU A 85 21.74 -8.88 -13.33
N ALA A 86 20.61 -8.45 -13.89
CA ALA A 86 20.42 -8.30 -15.33
C ALA A 86 21.35 -7.22 -15.93
N ALA A 87 21.49 -6.07 -15.28
CA ALA A 87 22.42 -5.01 -15.66
C ALA A 87 23.88 -5.51 -15.64
N GLY A 88 24.25 -6.37 -14.69
CA GLY A 88 25.55 -7.03 -14.63
C GLY A 88 25.87 -7.94 -15.84
N ARG A 89 24.90 -8.26 -16.70
CA ARG A 89 25.09 -9.06 -17.93
C ARG A 89 25.42 -8.20 -19.16
N VAL A 90 25.30 -6.88 -19.09
CA VAL A 90 25.46 -5.97 -20.24
C VAL A 90 26.92 -5.85 -20.70
N CYS A 91 27.85 -5.57 -19.78
CA CYS A 91 29.29 -5.51 -20.09
C CYS A 91 30.16 -5.74 -18.84
N ARG A 92 31.47 -5.94 -19.02
CA ARG A 92 32.42 -6.21 -17.90
C ARG A 92 32.39 -5.11 -16.83
N ARG A 93 32.44 -3.85 -17.25
CA ARG A 93 32.38 -2.70 -16.34
C ARG A 93 31.07 -2.66 -15.54
N TRP A 94 29.93 -2.92 -16.18
CA TRP A 94 28.65 -2.98 -15.46
C TRP A 94 28.63 -4.14 -14.47
N ARG A 95 29.19 -5.31 -14.83
CA ARG A 95 29.36 -6.44 -13.91
C ARG A 95 30.22 -6.11 -12.70
N GLU A 96 31.34 -5.40 -12.88
CA GLU A 96 32.22 -4.95 -11.80
C GLU A 96 31.48 -3.99 -10.86
N LEU A 97 30.70 -3.04 -11.41
CA LEU A 97 29.90 -2.10 -10.63
C LEU A 97 28.75 -2.77 -9.89
N THR A 98 28.01 -3.69 -10.52
CA THR A 98 26.89 -4.40 -9.90
C THR A 98 27.33 -5.44 -8.88
N PHE A 99 28.60 -5.88 -8.88
CA PHE A 99 29.17 -6.67 -7.79
C PHE A 99 29.53 -5.82 -6.55
N GLY A 100 29.51 -4.49 -6.64
CA GLY A 100 29.85 -3.59 -5.53
C GLY A 100 28.86 -3.66 -4.36
N PRO A 101 29.31 -3.86 -3.10
CA PRO A 101 28.42 -4.08 -1.95
C PRO A 101 27.38 -2.98 -1.69
N ALA A 102 27.68 -1.73 -2.03
CA ALA A 102 26.78 -0.59 -1.82
C ALA A 102 25.40 -0.71 -2.50
N LEU A 103 25.27 -1.58 -3.51
CA LEU A 103 24.01 -1.86 -4.21
C LEU A 103 23.16 -2.94 -3.52
N TRP A 104 23.72 -3.70 -2.59
CA TRP A 104 23.10 -4.88 -1.97
C TRP A 104 22.70 -4.61 -0.51
N GLN A 105 22.08 -3.46 -0.26
CA GLN A 105 21.61 -3.07 1.09
C GLN A 105 20.29 -3.76 1.47
N PHE A 106 19.46 -4.11 0.49
CA PHE A 106 18.23 -4.89 0.65
C PHE A 106 18.29 -6.09 -0.30
N VAL A 107 18.21 -7.31 0.24
CA VAL A 107 18.14 -8.53 -0.58
C VAL A 107 17.21 -9.56 0.06
N SER A 108 16.17 -9.97 -0.65
CA SER A 108 15.40 -11.15 -0.28
C SER A 108 15.98 -12.39 -0.97
N PHE A 109 16.18 -13.47 -0.22
CA PHE A 109 16.52 -14.80 -0.75
C PHE A 109 15.31 -15.75 -0.74
N ARG A 110 14.09 -15.21 -0.58
CA ARG A 110 12.83 -15.95 -0.66
C ARG A 110 12.34 -16.03 -2.10
N ALA A 111 12.80 -17.05 -2.84
CA ALA A 111 12.50 -17.21 -4.27
C ALA A 111 10.99 -17.19 -4.58
N ASN A 112 10.17 -17.84 -3.74
CA ASN A 112 8.70 -17.87 -3.88
C ASN A 112 8.04 -16.49 -3.72
N HIS A 113 8.74 -15.51 -3.14
CA HIS A 113 8.29 -14.12 -2.94
C HIS A 113 9.07 -13.13 -3.82
N GLY A 114 9.61 -13.59 -4.97
CA GLY A 114 10.35 -12.77 -5.93
C GLY A 114 11.81 -12.48 -5.57
N GLY A 115 12.32 -13.09 -4.48
CA GLY A 115 13.71 -13.00 -4.07
C GLY A 115 14.69 -13.76 -4.98
N ILE A 116 15.98 -13.67 -4.67
CA ILE A 116 17.05 -14.36 -5.40
C ILE A 116 17.11 -15.82 -4.94
N GLN A 117 16.92 -16.75 -5.87
CA GLN A 117 17.12 -18.17 -5.62
C GLN A 117 18.61 -18.49 -5.37
N VAL A 118 18.90 -19.19 -4.28
CA VAL A 118 20.21 -19.77 -3.98
C VAL A 118 20.23 -21.22 -4.44
N THR A 119 21.22 -21.58 -5.28
CA THR A 119 21.36 -22.95 -5.82
C THR A 119 22.58 -23.70 -5.28
N ASN A 120 23.49 -23.00 -4.59
CA ASN A 120 24.69 -23.57 -3.99
C ASN A 120 25.02 -22.80 -2.70
N LEU A 121 25.00 -23.50 -1.57
CA LEU A 121 25.14 -22.91 -0.24
C LEU A 121 26.56 -22.35 0.02
N ASP A 122 27.60 -23.07 -0.39
CA ASP A 122 28.99 -22.64 -0.21
C ASP A 122 29.30 -21.36 -0.98
N TYR A 123 28.81 -21.27 -2.22
CA TYR A 123 28.92 -20.06 -3.04
C TYR A 123 28.11 -18.90 -2.45
N PHE A 124 26.95 -19.18 -1.85
CA PHE A 124 26.18 -18.16 -1.13
C PHE A 124 26.91 -17.63 0.11
N ILE A 125 27.51 -18.50 0.92
CA ILE A 125 28.36 -18.12 2.06
C ILE A 125 29.54 -17.25 1.59
N HIS A 126 30.20 -17.63 0.48
CA HIS A 126 31.23 -16.79 -0.13
C HIS A 126 30.69 -15.41 -0.57
N LEU A 127 29.51 -15.35 -1.18
CA LEU A 127 28.87 -14.08 -1.56
C LEU A 127 28.51 -13.20 -0.36
N ILE A 128 28.15 -13.78 0.80
CA ILE A 128 27.95 -13.03 2.05
C ILE A 128 29.25 -12.29 2.43
N GLY A 129 30.38 -13.00 2.41
CA GLY A 129 31.70 -12.43 2.73
C GLY A 129 32.28 -11.45 1.72
N THR A 130 31.78 -11.40 0.47
CA THR A 130 32.35 -10.53 -0.58
C THR A 130 31.40 -9.47 -1.14
N ARG A 131 30.14 -9.83 -1.41
CA ARG A 131 29.16 -8.97 -2.09
C ARG A 131 28.17 -8.35 -1.11
N PHE A 132 27.72 -9.12 -0.11
CA PHE A 132 26.61 -8.73 0.76
C PHE A 132 27.06 -8.11 2.10
N THR A 133 28.31 -7.67 2.19
CA THR A 133 28.92 -7.08 3.41
C THR A 133 28.27 -5.77 3.88
N GLU A 134 27.55 -5.09 2.99
CA GLU A 134 26.80 -3.85 3.24
C GLU A 134 25.28 -4.06 3.40
N LEU A 135 24.82 -5.32 3.59
CA LEU A 135 23.43 -5.63 3.90
C LEU A 135 22.91 -4.85 5.10
N ARG A 136 21.71 -4.29 4.96
CA ARG A 136 20.89 -3.71 6.03
C ARG A 136 19.62 -4.51 6.29
N VAL A 137 19.03 -5.07 5.23
CA VAL A 137 17.80 -5.86 5.29
C VAL A 137 18.02 -7.14 4.49
N THR A 138 17.79 -8.29 5.12
CA THR A 138 17.85 -9.58 4.44
C THR A 138 16.70 -10.49 4.84
N GLU A 139 16.22 -11.29 3.90
CA GLU A 139 15.20 -12.31 4.14
C GLU A 139 15.75 -13.67 3.73
N LEU A 140 15.63 -14.67 4.61
CA LEU A 140 16.06 -16.04 4.34
C LEU A 140 14.83 -16.95 4.24
N ALA A 141 14.80 -17.78 3.19
CA ALA A 141 13.86 -18.89 3.10
C ALA A 141 14.33 -20.06 4.00
N THR A 142 13.42 -20.96 4.35
CA THR A 142 13.62 -22.10 5.26
C THR A 142 14.97 -22.81 5.09
N ASP A 143 15.33 -23.17 3.86
CA ASP A 143 16.53 -23.94 3.50
C ASP A 143 17.86 -23.19 3.69
N LEU A 144 17.79 -21.86 3.84
CA LEU A 144 18.95 -21.00 4.07
C LEU A 144 19.17 -20.68 5.56
N ILE A 145 18.25 -21.04 6.45
CA ILE A 145 18.35 -20.80 7.89
C ILE A 145 19.22 -21.88 8.53
N THR A 146 20.52 -21.81 8.25
CA THR A 146 21.54 -22.75 8.74
C THR A 146 22.51 -22.05 9.71
N PRO A 147 23.17 -22.77 10.64
CA PRO A 147 24.15 -22.18 11.54
C PRO A 147 25.27 -21.43 10.80
N ASN A 148 25.75 -21.98 9.68
CA ASN A 148 26.84 -21.41 8.89
C ASN A 148 26.44 -20.09 8.22
N VAL A 149 25.23 -20.00 7.66
CA VAL A 149 24.71 -18.76 7.06
C VAL A 149 24.52 -17.68 8.12
N LEU A 150 23.91 -18.02 9.27
CA LEU A 150 23.70 -17.07 10.36
C LEU A 150 25.02 -16.57 10.97
N HIS A 151 26.01 -17.46 11.11
CA HIS A 151 27.35 -17.11 11.56
C HIS A 151 28.07 -16.16 10.57
N GLU A 152 28.04 -16.45 9.27
CA GLU A 152 28.71 -15.59 8.27
C GLU A 152 27.99 -14.24 8.15
N LEU A 153 26.66 -14.18 8.22
CA LEU A 153 25.92 -12.92 8.32
C LEU A 153 26.33 -12.11 9.55
N ALA A 154 26.45 -12.75 10.72
CA ALA A 154 26.90 -12.08 11.95
C ALA A 154 28.32 -11.53 11.84
N GLY A 155 29.23 -12.26 11.18
CA GLY A 155 30.64 -11.89 11.02
C GLY A 155 30.92 -10.90 9.88
N ARG A 156 30.07 -10.84 8.84
CA ARG A 156 30.35 -10.09 7.60
C ARG A 156 29.39 -8.94 7.30
N CYS A 157 28.21 -8.90 7.91
CA CYS A 157 27.19 -7.88 7.67
C CYS A 157 27.00 -6.99 8.92
N PRO A 158 28.00 -6.18 9.33
CA PRO A 158 27.96 -5.40 10.58
C PRO A 158 26.96 -4.23 10.57
N ARG A 159 26.25 -4.04 9.46
CA ARG A 159 25.17 -3.06 9.24
C ARG A 159 23.79 -3.71 9.10
N LEU A 160 23.66 -5.02 9.32
CA LEU A 160 22.37 -5.70 9.24
C LEU A 160 21.45 -5.21 10.37
N GLU A 161 20.40 -4.49 9.98
CA GLU A 161 19.41 -3.86 10.86
C GLU A 161 18.10 -4.66 10.89
N HIS A 162 17.73 -5.35 9.81
CA HIS A 162 16.51 -6.15 9.72
C HIS A 162 16.79 -7.55 9.15
N LEU A 163 16.29 -8.58 9.83
CA LEU A 163 16.42 -9.97 9.43
C LEU A 163 15.04 -10.66 9.47
N THR A 164 14.63 -11.21 8.33
CA THR A 164 13.47 -12.10 8.23
C THR A 164 13.94 -13.54 8.12
N LEU A 165 13.46 -14.38 9.04
CA LEU A 165 13.66 -15.82 9.05
C LEU A 165 12.32 -16.47 8.75
N ASP A 166 12.19 -17.02 7.55
CA ASP A 166 10.95 -17.64 7.09
C ASP A 166 10.98 -19.14 7.35
N PHE A 167 10.17 -19.59 8.32
CA PHE A 167 10.01 -20.99 8.68
C PHE A 167 8.64 -21.56 8.25
N SER A 168 7.89 -20.85 7.38
CA SER A 168 6.54 -21.25 6.95
C SER A 168 6.47 -22.67 6.39
N THR A 169 7.52 -23.12 5.68
CA THR A 169 7.61 -24.45 5.06
C THR A 169 8.46 -25.45 5.84
N ALA A 170 8.84 -25.13 7.07
CA ALA A 170 9.79 -25.93 7.85
C ALA A 170 9.10 -27.06 8.64
N MET A 171 9.24 -28.30 8.18
CA MET A 171 8.83 -29.49 8.95
C MET A 171 9.76 -29.79 10.13
N GLN A 172 11.04 -29.43 10.02
CA GLN A 172 12.05 -29.62 11.07
C GLN A 172 13.10 -28.52 10.95
N LEU A 173 13.67 -28.10 12.09
CA LEU A 173 14.80 -27.18 12.14
C LEU A 173 16.14 -27.90 11.91
N HIS A 174 17.11 -27.17 11.37
CA HIS A 174 18.52 -27.53 11.46
C HIS A 174 18.98 -27.61 12.93
N ASP A 175 20.04 -28.38 13.19
CA ASP A 175 20.67 -28.39 14.50
C ASP A 175 21.46 -27.09 14.72
N PHE A 176 21.06 -26.30 15.73
CA PHE A 176 21.71 -25.05 16.13
C PHE A 176 22.59 -25.22 17.39
N THR A 177 22.94 -26.44 17.78
CA THR A 177 23.78 -26.72 18.95
C THR A 177 25.12 -25.97 18.89
N ASP A 178 25.74 -25.87 17.72
CA ASP A 178 27.01 -25.16 17.51
C ASP A 178 26.87 -23.70 17.03
N LEU A 179 25.66 -23.11 17.08
CA LEU A 179 25.48 -21.70 16.73
C LEU A 179 26.13 -20.79 17.80
N GLN A 180 27.32 -20.26 17.50
CA GLN A 180 28.10 -19.40 18.40
C GLN A 180 27.85 -17.91 18.22
N CYS A 181 27.42 -17.47 17.04
CA CYS A 181 27.22 -16.06 16.69
C CYS A 181 25.92 -15.85 15.92
N PHE A 182 25.22 -14.76 16.21
CA PHE A 182 24.02 -14.32 15.49
C PHE A 182 24.07 -12.79 15.32
N PRO A 183 23.47 -12.19 14.26
CA PRO A 183 23.48 -10.75 14.07
C PRO A 183 22.92 -9.99 15.29
N SER A 184 23.78 -9.20 15.95
CA SER A 184 23.50 -8.60 17.26
C SER A 184 23.21 -7.09 17.24
N ARG A 185 22.97 -6.54 16.04
CA ARG A 185 22.64 -5.12 15.80
C ARG A 185 21.27 -4.94 15.16
N LEU A 186 20.46 -6.00 15.18
CA LEU A 186 19.12 -5.99 14.61
C LEU A 186 18.24 -5.00 15.36
N ARG A 187 17.59 -4.13 14.59
CA ARG A 187 16.46 -3.29 14.99
C ARG A 187 15.13 -4.00 14.73
N GLY A 188 15.07 -4.79 13.67
CA GLY A 188 13.90 -5.61 13.33
C GLY A 188 14.24 -7.09 13.23
N LEU A 189 13.39 -7.93 13.82
CA LEU A 189 13.42 -9.37 13.65
C LEU A 189 12.03 -9.86 13.24
N THR A 190 11.96 -10.55 12.11
CA THR A 190 10.73 -11.23 11.64
C THR A 190 10.94 -12.73 11.69
N LEU A 191 10.01 -13.43 12.35
CA LEU A 191 9.89 -14.88 12.35
C LEU A 191 8.57 -15.22 11.64
N CYS A 192 8.61 -15.80 10.44
CA CYS A 192 7.41 -16.39 9.83
C CYS A 192 7.31 -17.84 10.32
N LEU A 193 6.16 -18.23 10.87
CA LEU A 193 5.92 -19.53 11.45
C LEU A 193 5.19 -20.44 10.46
N GLY A 194 5.54 -21.71 10.44
CA GLY A 194 4.65 -22.79 9.97
C GLY A 194 3.90 -23.41 11.15
N GLU A 195 2.89 -24.22 10.87
CA GLU A 195 2.02 -24.86 11.89
C GLU A 195 2.78 -25.73 12.89
N ASN A 196 3.70 -26.56 12.38
CA ASN A 196 4.24 -27.72 13.10
C ASN A 196 5.69 -27.53 13.62
N ILE A 197 6.11 -26.29 13.88
CA ILE A 197 7.52 -25.97 14.21
C ILE A 197 7.76 -25.62 15.68
N PHE A 198 8.82 -26.20 16.27
CA PHE A 198 9.25 -25.89 17.64
C PHE A 198 10.52 -25.02 17.66
N LEU A 199 10.37 -23.70 17.80
CA LEU A 199 11.50 -22.76 17.74
C LEU A 199 12.32 -22.66 19.04
N GLU A 200 11.95 -23.31 20.15
CA GLU A 200 12.63 -23.10 21.45
C GLU A 200 14.14 -23.39 21.40
N GLY A 201 14.55 -24.48 20.73
CA GLY A 201 15.98 -24.84 20.63
C GLY A 201 16.82 -23.78 19.91
N PHE A 202 16.27 -23.21 18.84
CA PHE A 202 16.86 -22.10 18.10
C PHE A 202 16.84 -20.80 18.91
N LEU A 203 15.68 -20.42 19.46
CA LEU A 203 15.51 -19.19 20.24
C LEU A 203 16.44 -19.15 21.46
N ARG A 204 16.65 -20.29 22.13
CA ARG A 204 17.61 -20.44 23.24
C ARG A 204 19.04 -20.02 22.87
N LYS A 205 19.44 -20.18 21.60
CA LYS A 205 20.75 -19.75 21.08
C LYS A 205 20.79 -18.27 20.73
N VAL A 206 19.68 -17.69 20.24
CA VAL A 206 19.66 -16.31 19.73
C VAL A 206 19.20 -15.25 20.74
N TYR A 207 18.55 -15.63 21.85
CA TYR A 207 18.03 -14.69 22.86
C TYR A 207 19.01 -13.60 23.31
N THR A 208 20.27 -13.94 23.58
CA THR A 208 21.27 -12.96 24.06
C THR A 208 21.70 -11.95 22.99
N PHE A 209 21.50 -12.25 21.71
CA PHE A 209 21.91 -11.41 20.58
C PHE A 209 20.84 -10.40 20.15
N ILE A 210 19.56 -10.64 20.47
CA ILE A 210 18.42 -9.85 19.97
C ILE A 210 18.04 -8.62 20.84
N SER A 211 18.85 -8.29 21.86
CA SER A 211 18.53 -7.23 22.83
C SER A 211 18.43 -5.79 22.28
N SER A 212 18.91 -5.55 21.06
CA SER A 212 18.75 -4.29 20.33
C SER A 212 17.45 -4.16 19.54
N VAL A 213 16.63 -5.22 19.45
CA VAL A 213 15.43 -5.23 18.59
C VAL A 213 14.35 -4.31 19.16
N GLU A 214 13.88 -3.40 18.29
CA GLU A 214 12.79 -2.44 18.54
C GLU A 214 11.48 -2.89 17.86
N ILE A 215 11.58 -3.69 16.79
CA ILE A 215 10.47 -4.16 15.95
C ILE A 215 10.50 -5.70 15.92
N LEU A 216 9.52 -6.33 16.56
CA LEU A 216 9.36 -7.79 16.55
C LEU A 216 8.13 -8.18 15.74
N HIS A 217 8.33 -9.03 14.74
CA HIS A 217 7.27 -9.68 14.00
C HIS A 217 7.32 -11.19 14.23
N ILE A 218 6.20 -11.75 14.67
CA ILE A 218 5.92 -13.19 14.67
C ILE A 218 4.67 -13.34 13.80
N ILE A 219 4.84 -13.88 12.59
CA ILE A 219 3.77 -13.94 11.59
C ILE A 219 3.38 -15.41 11.43
N GLY A 220 2.13 -15.75 11.75
CA GLY A 220 1.60 -17.09 11.55
C GLY A 220 0.89 -17.25 10.21
N THR A 221 0.57 -18.50 9.87
CA THR A 221 -0.38 -18.84 8.82
C THR A 221 -1.80 -18.67 9.35
N TYR A 222 -2.43 -17.51 9.09
CA TYR A 222 -3.89 -17.43 9.22
C TYR A 222 -4.53 -18.13 8.03
N GLU A 223 -4.74 -19.43 8.17
CA GLU A 223 -5.76 -20.12 7.41
C GLU A 223 -7.10 -20.00 8.14
N LYS A 224 -8.19 -19.85 7.39
CA LYS A 224 -9.53 -19.78 7.96
C LYS A 224 -9.98 -21.21 8.27
N VAL A 225 -9.47 -21.75 9.38
CA VAL A 225 -9.71 -23.14 9.82
C VAL A 225 -11.22 -23.42 9.87
N GLU A 226 -11.66 -24.40 9.08
CA GLU A 226 -13.03 -24.91 9.10
C GLU A 226 -13.16 -25.95 10.22
N ASP A 227 -13.55 -25.50 11.42
CA ASP A 227 -14.08 -26.27 12.56
C ASP A 227 -13.34 -27.56 13.06
N GLU A 228 -12.22 -27.96 12.48
CA GLU A 228 -11.41 -29.07 12.99
C GLU A 228 -10.49 -28.59 14.13
N GLU A 229 -10.63 -29.21 15.31
CA GLU A 229 -9.91 -28.90 16.55
C GLU A 229 -8.45 -29.37 16.50
N GLU A 230 -7.63 -28.81 15.59
CA GLU A 230 -6.19 -29.10 15.57
C GLU A 230 -5.49 -28.56 16.83
N GLU A 231 -4.61 -29.38 17.43
CA GLU A 231 -3.83 -29.00 18.61
C GLU A 231 -2.76 -27.96 18.25
N VAL A 232 -3.13 -26.67 18.33
CA VAL A 232 -2.19 -25.57 18.09
C VAL A 232 -1.17 -25.45 19.24
N PHE A 233 0.06 -25.92 19.00
CA PHE A 233 1.17 -25.81 19.95
C PHE A 233 1.78 -24.40 20.05
N GLU A 234 2.30 -24.02 21.22
CA GLU A 234 3.10 -22.79 21.39
C GLU A 234 4.47 -22.98 20.71
N THR A 235 4.62 -22.47 19.48
CA THR A 235 5.88 -22.58 18.72
C THR A 235 6.98 -21.66 19.27
N VAL A 236 6.60 -20.56 19.93
CA VAL A 236 7.49 -19.52 20.47
C VAL A 236 7.06 -19.12 21.88
N ASN A 237 7.93 -19.37 22.87
CA ASN A 237 7.64 -19.02 24.26
C ASN A 237 7.81 -17.50 24.52
N VAL A 238 6.69 -16.78 24.53
CA VAL A 238 6.65 -15.31 24.64
C VAL A 238 7.18 -14.81 25.99
N ASN A 239 6.95 -15.56 27.08
CA ASN A 239 7.39 -15.21 28.43
C ASN A 239 8.92 -15.22 28.61
N LYS A 240 9.64 -16.10 27.89
CA LYS A 240 11.11 -16.07 27.79
C LYS A 240 11.53 -14.92 26.88
N LEU A 241 10.93 -14.79 25.69
CA LEU A 241 11.31 -13.82 24.67
C LEU A 241 11.31 -12.37 25.17
N LYS A 242 10.29 -11.95 25.93
CA LYS A 242 10.19 -10.57 26.48
C LYS A 242 11.38 -10.17 27.38
N GLN A 243 12.05 -11.12 28.03
CA GLN A 243 13.14 -10.84 28.97
C GLN A 243 14.39 -10.34 28.23
N TYR A 244 14.52 -10.73 26.96
CA TYR A 244 15.64 -10.39 26.09
C TYR A 244 15.32 -9.22 25.14
N LEU A 245 14.09 -8.68 25.18
CA LEU A 245 13.61 -7.64 24.26
C LEU A 245 13.10 -6.38 24.99
N PRO A 246 13.95 -5.70 25.81
CA PRO A 246 13.51 -4.56 26.62
C PRO A 246 13.17 -3.29 25.81
N ASN A 247 13.62 -3.21 24.55
CA ASN A 247 13.53 -2.02 23.70
C ASN A 247 12.34 -2.04 22.72
N LEU A 248 11.41 -2.99 22.85
CA LEU A 248 10.30 -3.12 21.89
C LEU A 248 9.40 -1.89 21.84
N ARG A 249 9.14 -1.46 20.60
CA ARG A 249 8.29 -0.34 20.20
C ARG A 249 7.18 -0.81 19.28
N VAL A 250 7.46 -1.73 18.35
CA VAL A 250 6.45 -2.31 17.46
C VAL A 250 6.44 -3.82 17.65
N VAL A 251 5.26 -4.37 17.95
CA VAL A 251 5.04 -5.82 18.01
C VAL A 251 3.90 -6.18 17.08
N ASN A 252 4.14 -7.17 16.22
CA ASN A 252 3.17 -7.72 15.29
C ASN A 252 3.10 -9.23 15.48
N LEU A 253 1.95 -9.73 15.89
CA LEU A 253 1.65 -11.15 16.09
C LEU A 253 0.60 -11.62 15.09
N TRP A 254 0.63 -11.09 13.86
CA TRP A 254 -0.40 -11.32 12.84
C TRP A 254 -0.62 -12.81 12.59
N GLY A 255 -1.88 -13.25 12.68
CA GLY A 255 -2.28 -14.61 12.31
C GLY A 255 -1.65 -15.72 13.15
N VAL A 256 -1.23 -15.46 14.40
CA VAL A 256 -0.62 -16.47 15.26
C VAL A 256 -1.69 -17.15 16.13
N PRO A 257 -2.06 -18.42 15.88
CA PRO A 257 -3.26 -19.04 16.47
C PRO A 257 -3.14 -19.45 17.96
N PHE A 258 -1.92 -19.51 18.52
CA PHE A 258 -1.71 -19.78 19.96
C PHE A 258 -1.62 -18.52 20.83
N ILE A 259 -1.63 -17.31 20.27
CA ILE A 259 -1.49 -16.08 21.04
C ILE A 259 -2.78 -15.77 21.80
N THR A 260 -2.64 -15.64 23.12
CA THR A 260 -3.70 -15.31 24.08
C THR A 260 -3.44 -13.97 24.76
N ASP A 261 -4.43 -13.47 25.51
CA ASP A 261 -4.25 -12.34 26.42
C ASP A 261 -3.10 -12.51 27.42
N GLU A 262 -2.75 -13.73 27.86
CA GLU A 262 -1.61 -13.93 28.75
C GLU A 262 -0.30 -13.57 28.05
N ASN A 263 -0.12 -13.97 26.78
CA ASN A 263 1.07 -13.62 26.00
C ASN A 263 1.16 -12.10 25.78
N VAL A 264 0.02 -11.42 25.58
CA VAL A 264 -0.05 -9.96 25.41
C VAL A 264 0.24 -9.22 26.71
N ASP A 265 -0.31 -9.66 27.86
CA ASP A 265 0.04 -9.11 29.18
C ASP A 265 1.53 -9.30 29.48
N GLN A 266 2.04 -10.52 29.24
CA GLN A 266 3.45 -10.83 29.40
C GLN A 266 4.31 -9.86 28.59
N LEU A 267 4.07 -9.63 27.29
CA LEU A 267 4.83 -8.65 26.50
C LEU A 267 4.77 -7.24 27.12
N SER A 268 3.58 -6.77 27.51
CA SER A 268 3.42 -5.44 28.11
C SER A 268 4.18 -5.25 29.43
N SER A 269 4.40 -6.33 30.18
CA SER A 269 5.02 -6.28 31.52
C SER A 269 6.48 -5.78 31.51
N ASN A 270 7.21 -5.96 30.41
CA ASN A 270 8.60 -5.51 30.26
C ASN A 270 8.78 -4.42 29.19
N CYS A 271 7.83 -4.27 28.26
CA CYS A 271 7.95 -3.40 27.08
C CYS A 271 7.28 -2.03 27.29
N ALA A 272 7.76 -1.25 28.28
CA ALA A 272 7.23 0.09 28.58
C ALA A 272 7.42 1.13 27.45
N HIS A 273 8.10 0.75 26.36
CA HIS A 273 8.29 1.58 25.17
C HIS A 273 7.39 1.22 23.99
N LEU A 274 6.48 0.25 24.17
CA LEU A 274 5.53 -0.18 23.14
C LEU A 274 4.71 1.01 22.62
N GLU A 275 4.75 1.18 21.30
CA GLU A 275 4.21 2.28 20.50
C GLU A 275 3.11 1.78 19.55
N CYS A 276 3.24 0.53 19.08
CA CYS A 276 2.28 -0.17 18.23
C CYS A 276 2.17 -1.64 18.63
N LEU A 277 0.94 -2.15 18.76
CA LEU A 277 0.62 -3.57 18.98
C LEU A 277 -0.36 -4.03 17.91
N CYS A 278 -0.01 -5.07 17.17
CA CYS A 278 -0.89 -5.75 16.23
C CYS A 278 -1.04 -7.22 16.63
N VAL A 279 -2.28 -7.66 16.82
CA VAL A 279 -2.70 -9.05 17.08
C VAL A 279 -3.86 -9.44 16.15
N ASN A 280 -3.91 -8.83 14.96
CA ASN A 280 -4.89 -9.14 13.92
C ASN A 280 -4.88 -10.65 13.63
N TYR A 281 -6.08 -11.24 13.54
CA TYR A 281 -6.32 -12.66 13.30
C TYR A 281 -5.86 -13.61 14.42
N CYS A 282 -5.56 -13.12 15.62
CA CYS A 282 -5.38 -13.95 16.83
C CYS A 282 -6.73 -14.25 17.50
N THR A 283 -7.42 -15.29 17.05
CA THR A 283 -8.77 -15.65 17.54
C THR A 283 -8.86 -15.97 19.04
N LYS A 284 -7.75 -16.33 19.69
CA LYS A 284 -7.70 -16.57 21.16
C LYS A 284 -7.46 -15.30 21.99
N VAL A 285 -7.41 -14.11 21.37
CA VAL A 285 -7.36 -12.82 22.09
C VAL A 285 -8.78 -12.33 22.35
N THR A 286 -9.09 -12.10 23.63
CA THR A 286 -10.39 -11.66 24.17
C THR A 286 -10.38 -10.22 24.67
N GLY A 287 -9.20 -9.63 24.86
CA GLY A 287 -9.03 -8.25 25.32
C GLY A 287 -8.91 -8.09 26.85
N SER A 288 -8.97 -9.16 27.63
CA SER A 288 -8.79 -9.12 29.10
C SER A 288 -7.47 -8.50 29.55
N SER A 289 -6.41 -8.64 28.74
CA SER A 289 -5.09 -8.04 29.01
C SER A 289 -5.03 -6.54 28.70
N LEU A 290 -5.89 -6.02 27.82
CA LEU A 290 -5.74 -4.70 27.21
C LEU A 290 -5.80 -3.57 28.25
N GLN A 291 -6.59 -3.73 29.33
CA GLN A 291 -6.63 -2.76 30.43
C GLN A 291 -5.24 -2.57 31.06
N LEU A 292 -4.53 -3.67 31.36
CA LEU A 292 -3.19 -3.64 31.93
C LEU A 292 -2.15 -3.15 30.92
N VAL A 293 -2.27 -3.56 29.64
CA VAL A 293 -1.41 -3.09 28.55
C VAL A 293 -1.48 -1.57 28.41
N LEU A 294 -2.69 -1.00 28.35
CA LEU A 294 -2.93 0.45 28.24
C LEU A 294 -2.56 1.21 29.53
N GLN A 295 -2.58 0.54 30.68
CA GLN A 295 -2.07 1.09 31.94
C GLN A 295 -0.54 1.17 31.96
N ARG A 296 0.18 0.15 31.47
CA ARG A 296 1.65 0.09 31.48
C ARG A 296 2.29 0.85 30.29
N CYS A 297 1.85 0.57 29.07
CA CYS A 297 2.45 1.05 27.83
C CYS A 297 1.94 2.45 27.42
N LYS A 298 2.29 3.50 28.19
CA LYS A 298 1.85 4.89 27.93
C LYS A 298 2.33 5.51 26.60
N LYS A 299 3.26 4.84 25.90
CA LYS A 299 3.69 5.20 24.54
C LYS A 299 2.80 4.60 23.44
N LEU A 300 1.89 3.67 23.74
CA LEU A 300 1.05 3.02 22.73
C LEU A 300 0.20 4.06 22.01
N ARG A 301 0.15 3.97 20.68
CA ARG A 301 -0.61 4.83 19.77
C ARG A 301 -1.47 4.06 18.78
N SER A 302 -1.03 2.87 18.39
CA SER A 302 -1.77 2.05 17.42
C SER A 302 -2.02 0.66 17.99
N LEU A 303 -3.28 0.22 17.88
CA LEU A 303 -3.75 -1.05 18.38
C LEU A 303 -4.58 -1.73 17.28
N PHE A 304 -4.11 -2.87 16.79
CA PHE A 304 -4.77 -3.62 15.73
C PHE A 304 -5.29 -4.96 16.28
N LEU A 305 -6.61 -5.14 16.22
CA LEU A 305 -7.41 -6.23 16.81
C LEU A 305 -8.38 -6.88 15.80
N ALA A 306 -8.19 -6.71 14.49
CA ALA A 306 -9.09 -7.25 13.48
C ALA A 306 -9.25 -8.78 13.61
N TYR A 307 -10.48 -9.28 13.48
CA TYR A 307 -10.80 -10.70 13.59
C TYR A 307 -10.24 -11.38 14.86
N THR A 308 -10.36 -10.69 16.00
CA THR A 308 -10.13 -11.23 17.35
C THR A 308 -11.46 -11.38 18.10
N ASN A 309 -11.54 -12.31 19.05
CA ASN A 309 -12.77 -12.63 19.79
C ASN A 309 -12.96 -11.71 21.01
N LEU A 310 -12.93 -10.40 20.79
CA LEU A 310 -13.01 -9.39 21.85
C LEU A 310 -14.29 -9.52 22.68
N ASN A 311 -14.14 -9.58 24.00
CA ASN A 311 -15.27 -9.65 24.92
C ASN A 311 -15.71 -8.24 25.36
N ASN A 312 -17.01 -7.97 25.21
CA ASN A 312 -17.64 -6.70 25.53
C ASN A 312 -17.39 -6.21 26.97
N GLU A 313 -17.41 -7.10 27.97
CA GLU A 313 -17.17 -6.74 29.39
C GLU A 313 -15.74 -6.25 29.63
N PHE A 314 -14.74 -6.93 29.04
CA PHE A 314 -13.34 -6.50 29.14
C PHE A 314 -13.12 -5.15 28.45
N MET A 315 -13.75 -4.92 27.31
CA MET A 315 -13.67 -3.64 26.58
C MET A 315 -14.36 -2.50 27.34
N HIS A 316 -15.43 -2.78 28.09
CA HIS A 316 -16.05 -1.83 29.02
C HIS A 316 -15.19 -1.55 30.27
N SER A 317 -14.37 -2.49 30.74
CA SER A 317 -13.49 -2.28 31.89
C SER A 317 -12.37 -1.25 31.64
N ILE A 318 -12.09 -0.91 30.37
CA ILE A 318 -10.98 -0.05 29.97
C ILE A 318 -11.36 1.43 30.08
N GLU A 319 -10.51 2.20 30.77
CA GLU A 319 -10.65 3.67 30.87
C GLU A 319 -10.10 4.35 29.61
N TRP A 320 -10.81 4.22 28.49
CA TRP A 320 -10.39 4.71 27.16
C TRP A 320 -9.94 6.18 27.15
N SER A 321 -10.58 7.02 27.96
CA SER A 321 -10.29 8.46 28.09
C SER A 321 -8.90 8.77 28.68
N LYS A 322 -8.25 7.80 29.33
CA LYS A 322 -6.86 7.91 29.83
C LYS A 322 -5.82 7.37 28.86
N THR A 323 -6.24 6.84 27.71
CA THR A 323 -5.35 6.37 26.65
C THR A 323 -4.87 7.53 25.78
N ARG A 324 -3.86 7.27 24.96
CA ARG A 324 -3.38 8.20 23.91
C ARG A 324 -3.49 7.55 22.54
N LEU A 325 -4.48 6.69 22.34
CA LEU A 325 -4.61 5.92 21.10
C LEU A 325 -4.94 6.87 19.94
N GLU A 326 -4.15 6.78 18.88
CA GLU A 326 -4.27 7.54 17.64
C GLU A 326 -4.86 6.67 16.51
N GLU A 327 -4.65 5.34 16.56
CA GLU A 327 -5.11 4.39 15.53
C GLU A 327 -5.71 3.13 16.17
N LEU A 328 -6.88 2.72 15.68
CA LEU A 328 -7.57 1.49 16.10
C LEU A 328 -8.10 0.71 14.91
N ASP A 329 -7.80 -0.59 14.83
CA ASP A 329 -8.42 -1.55 13.92
C ASP A 329 -9.21 -2.57 14.75
N ILE A 330 -10.53 -2.58 14.58
CA ILE A 330 -11.48 -3.53 15.19
C ILE A 330 -12.34 -4.20 14.12
N ARG A 331 -11.82 -4.29 12.88
CA ARG A 331 -12.55 -4.89 11.76
C ARG A 331 -12.96 -6.33 12.04
N GLY A 332 -14.23 -6.66 11.80
CA GLY A 332 -14.74 -8.03 11.91
C GLY A 332 -14.69 -8.64 13.33
N THR A 333 -14.79 -7.81 14.37
CA THR A 333 -14.96 -8.27 15.78
C THR A 333 -16.44 -8.24 16.20
N ASP A 334 -16.87 -9.09 17.12
CA ASP A 334 -18.28 -9.16 17.58
C ASP A 334 -18.59 -8.20 18.76
N LEU A 335 -18.20 -6.93 18.59
CA LEU A 335 -18.46 -5.89 19.61
C LEU A 335 -19.87 -5.30 19.44
N ASN A 336 -20.63 -5.29 20.52
CA ASN A 336 -22.01 -4.78 20.53
C ASN A 336 -22.07 -3.24 20.50
N SER A 337 -23.24 -2.69 20.15
CA SER A 337 -23.45 -1.24 20.00
C SER A 337 -23.11 -0.43 21.26
N GLU A 338 -23.39 -0.96 22.46
CA GLU A 338 -23.10 -0.29 23.74
C GLU A 338 -21.59 -0.16 23.97
N THR A 339 -20.85 -1.24 23.70
CA THR A 339 -19.39 -1.30 23.81
C THR A 339 -18.73 -0.38 22.78
N LEU A 340 -19.23 -0.38 21.54
CA LEU A 340 -18.77 0.52 20.49
C LEU A 340 -18.99 2.00 20.87
N ILE A 341 -20.16 2.35 21.43
CA ILE A 341 -20.42 3.71 21.94
C ILE A 341 -19.44 4.07 23.06
N TYR A 342 -19.30 3.22 24.08
CA TYR A 342 -18.40 3.47 25.21
C TYR A 342 -16.94 3.66 24.78
N LEU A 343 -16.47 2.78 23.88
CA LEU A 343 -15.12 2.83 23.33
C LEU A 343 -14.89 4.10 22.48
N LEU A 344 -15.75 4.38 21.50
CA LEU A 344 -15.52 5.44 20.51
C LEU A 344 -15.67 6.84 21.12
N THR A 345 -16.65 7.03 22.02
CA THR A 345 -16.80 8.28 22.77
C THR A 345 -15.67 8.48 23.79
N GLY A 346 -15.06 7.38 24.26
CA GLY A 346 -13.91 7.39 25.15
C GLY A 346 -12.55 7.68 24.49
N LEU A 347 -12.47 7.81 23.15
CA LEU A 347 -11.21 7.95 22.41
C LEU A 347 -11.00 9.35 21.78
N PRO A 348 -10.66 10.39 22.57
CA PRO A 348 -10.58 11.78 22.08
C PRO A 348 -9.39 12.07 21.15
N HIS A 349 -8.43 11.14 21.05
CA HIS A 349 -7.21 11.30 20.25
C HIS A 349 -7.20 10.47 18.96
N LEU A 350 -8.32 9.79 18.63
CA LEU A 350 -8.40 8.90 17.47
C LEU A 350 -8.32 9.68 16.15
N VAL A 351 -7.37 9.28 15.30
CA VAL A 351 -7.09 9.86 13.97
C VAL A 351 -7.39 8.86 12.86
N TRP A 352 -7.21 7.56 13.13
CA TRP A 352 -7.40 6.47 12.19
C TRP A 352 -8.30 5.40 12.83
N LEU A 353 -9.37 5.01 12.14
CA LEU A 353 -10.27 3.92 12.56
C LEU A 353 -10.58 3.01 11.38
N ASP A 354 -10.33 1.71 11.56
CA ASP A 354 -10.95 0.66 10.77
C ASP A 354 -11.99 -0.07 11.63
N ALA A 355 -13.25 0.10 11.23
CA ALA A 355 -14.45 -0.45 11.86
C ALA A 355 -15.29 -1.20 10.83
N SER A 356 -14.67 -1.65 9.73
CA SER A 356 -15.36 -2.40 8.67
C SER A 356 -15.82 -3.79 9.15
N TRP A 357 -16.86 -4.34 8.51
CA TRP A 357 -17.45 -5.63 8.86
C TRP A 357 -17.96 -5.73 10.32
N LEU A 358 -18.44 -4.63 10.89
CA LEU A 358 -19.08 -4.59 12.21
C LEU A 358 -20.61 -4.54 12.07
N GLU A 359 -21.29 -5.67 12.28
CA GLU A 359 -22.75 -5.78 12.18
C GLU A 359 -23.47 -4.85 13.16
N HIS A 360 -22.95 -4.70 14.38
CA HIS A 360 -23.51 -3.87 15.43
C HIS A 360 -23.08 -2.40 15.38
N PHE A 361 -22.37 -1.96 14.33
CA PHE A 361 -22.09 -0.54 14.10
C PHE A 361 -23.32 0.15 13.51
N THR A 362 -24.28 0.49 14.37
CA THR A 362 -25.59 1.06 13.99
C THR A 362 -25.56 2.59 13.89
N ASP A 363 -26.63 3.17 13.35
CA ASP A 363 -26.84 4.63 13.31
C ASP A 363 -26.66 5.28 14.69
N GLN A 364 -27.19 4.66 15.76
CA GLN A 364 -27.05 5.14 17.14
C GLN A 364 -25.58 5.24 17.59
N VAL A 365 -24.72 4.29 17.17
CA VAL A 365 -23.28 4.31 17.48
C VAL A 365 -22.64 5.55 16.84
N LEU A 366 -22.90 5.77 15.55
CA LEU A 366 -22.32 6.86 14.78
C LEU A 366 -22.83 8.24 15.24
N GLU A 367 -24.14 8.37 15.50
CA GLU A 367 -24.74 9.59 16.04
C GLU A 367 -24.16 9.95 17.42
N THR A 368 -24.09 8.99 18.34
CA THR A 368 -23.56 9.23 19.70
C THR A 368 -22.09 9.60 19.65
N TRP A 369 -21.31 8.96 18.77
CA TRP A 369 -19.89 9.30 18.58
C TRP A 369 -19.71 10.72 18.02
N MET A 370 -20.48 11.12 17.00
CA MET A 370 -20.48 12.50 16.48
C MET A 370 -20.88 13.52 17.55
N GLN A 371 -21.87 13.21 18.39
CA GLN A 371 -22.35 14.10 19.46
C GLN A 371 -21.34 14.25 20.61
N SER A 372 -20.54 13.23 20.90
CA SER A 372 -19.51 13.28 21.95
C SER A 372 -18.35 14.24 21.69
N GLY A 373 -18.12 14.62 20.43
CA GLY A 373 -16.96 15.41 20.00
C GLY A 373 -15.63 14.64 19.96
N ALA A 374 -15.57 13.36 20.36
CA ALA A 374 -14.36 12.53 20.25
C ALA A 374 -13.92 12.34 18.78
N MET A 375 -14.87 12.36 17.84
CA MET A 375 -14.62 12.23 16.40
C MET A 375 -13.85 13.42 15.78
N ASN A 376 -13.67 14.54 16.48
CA ASN A 376 -13.10 15.77 15.93
C ASN A 376 -11.66 15.62 15.37
N ASN A 377 -10.91 14.59 15.77
CA ASN A 377 -9.55 14.34 15.27
C ASN A 377 -9.48 13.32 14.10
N ILE A 378 -10.59 12.67 13.72
CA ILE A 378 -10.60 11.60 12.72
C ILE A 378 -10.19 12.12 11.33
N GLN A 379 -9.29 11.42 10.67
CA GLN A 379 -8.78 11.75 9.33
C GLN A 379 -8.85 10.56 8.39
N TYR A 380 -8.82 9.33 8.91
CA TYR A 380 -8.87 8.10 8.13
C TYR A 380 -9.96 7.22 8.73
N LEU A 381 -11.03 6.99 7.95
CA LEU A 381 -12.20 6.27 8.43
C LEU A 381 -12.60 5.18 7.43
N ASN A 382 -12.71 3.95 7.92
CA ASN A 382 -13.22 2.81 7.16
C ASN A 382 -14.45 2.23 7.87
N LEU A 383 -15.59 2.28 7.17
CA LEU A 383 -16.89 1.72 7.58
C LEU A 383 -17.43 0.78 6.47
N ASP A 384 -16.54 0.13 5.72
CA ASP A 384 -16.85 -0.82 4.65
C ASP A 384 -17.69 -2.01 5.19
N THR A 385 -18.76 -2.37 4.50
CA THR A 385 -19.68 -3.45 4.93
C THR A 385 -20.23 -3.27 6.37
N CYS A 386 -20.69 -2.06 6.70
CA CYS A 386 -21.44 -1.77 7.93
C CYS A 386 -22.93 -1.59 7.61
N ASP A 387 -23.60 -2.64 7.13
CA ASP A 387 -24.95 -2.55 6.54
C ASP A 387 -26.05 -2.01 7.48
N SER A 388 -25.81 -1.99 8.79
CA SER A 388 -26.68 -1.39 9.82
C SER A 388 -26.73 0.14 9.81
N LEU A 389 -25.87 0.82 9.02
CA LEU A 389 -25.93 2.26 8.82
C LEU A 389 -26.95 2.66 7.73
N SER A 390 -27.55 3.84 7.90
CA SER A 390 -28.43 4.46 6.90
C SER A 390 -27.74 5.57 6.11
N GLU A 391 -28.27 5.85 4.91
CA GLU A 391 -27.80 6.96 4.06
C GLU A 391 -27.91 8.31 4.78
N ALA A 392 -28.88 8.48 5.68
CA ALA A 392 -29.11 9.71 6.43
C ALA A 392 -27.95 10.01 7.40
N THR A 393 -27.56 9.04 8.23
CA THR A 393 -26.47 9.21 9.21
C THR A 393 -25.12 9.38 8.53
N LEU A 394 -24.88 8.65 7.43
CA LEU A 394 -23.68 8.81 6.61
C LEU A 394 -23.64 10.17 5.89
N THR A 395 -24.79 10.69 5.48
CA THR A 395 -24.93 12.05 4.93
C THR A 395 -24.59 13.11 5.98
N GLU A 396 -25.05 12.91 7.22
CA GLU A 396 -24.70 13.79 8.35
C GLU A 396 -23.20 13.73 8.69
N LEU A 397 -22.64 12.53 8.81
CA LEU A 397 -21.20 12.29 9.02
C LEU A 397 -20.35 13.06 8.01
N VAL A 398 -20.60 12.89 6.71
CA VAL A 398 -19.80 13.54 5.67
C VAL A 398 -20.10 15.05 5.60
N THR A 399 -21.31 15.49 5.95
CA THR A 399 -21.64 16.93 6.03
C THR A 399 -20.93 17.62 7.19
N ARG A 400 -20.83 16.98 8.37
CA ARG A 400 -20.13 17.52 9.55
C ARG A 400 -18.61 17.39 9.41
N HIS A 401 -18.10 16.18 9.15
CA HIS A 401 -16.67 15.84 9.23
C HIS A 401 -15.97 15.61 7.88
N GLY A 402 -16.66 15.62 6.73
CA GLY A 402 -16.04 15.37 5.42
C GLY A 402 -14.88 16.31 5.06
N HIS A 403 -14.84 17.50 5.65
CA HIS A 403 -13.80 18.51 5.40
C HIS A 403 -12.44 18.17 6.05
N GLN A 404 -12.40 17.36 7.12
CA GLN A 404 -11.18 16.95 7.83
C GLN A 404 -10.62 15.60 7.32
N LEU A 405 -11.44 14.80 6.62
CA LEU A 405 -11.04 13.47 6.14
C LEU A 405 -9.98 13.51 5.02
N TYR A 406 -8.95 12.67 5.19
CA TYR A 406 -7.94 12.33 4.20
C TYR A 406 -8.16 10.95 3.58
N ALA A 407 -8.80 10.01 4.29
CA ALA A 407 -9.32 8.78 3.71
C ALA A 407 -10.74 8.47 4.19
N LEU A 408 -11.57 7.99 3.28
CA LEU A 408 -12.93 7.54 3.54
C LEU A 408 -13.21 6.30 2.71
N ASN A 409 -13.54 5.20 3.38
CA ASN A 409 -14.07 4.00 2.75
C ASN A 409 -15.51 3.78 3.24
N LEU A 410 -16.47 3.92 2.32
CA LEU A 410 -17.88 3.55 2.47
C LEU A 410 -18.27 2.52 1.38
N GLY A 411 -17.36 1.58 1.10
CA GLY A 411 -17.65 0.41 0.27
C GLY A 411 -18.66 -0.53 0.92
N GLY A 412 -19.19 -1.48 0.15
CA GLY A 412 -20.11 -2.52 0.66
C GLY A 412 -21.54 -2.04 0.92
N HIS A 413 -21.75 -0.74 1.20
CA HIS A 413 -23.08 -0.17 1.41
C HIS A 413 -23.92 -0.14 0.11
N HIS A 414 -24.74 -1.16 -0.10
CA HIS A 414 -25.65 -1.31 -1.25
C HIS A 414 -26.68 -0.18 -1.40
N LYS A 415 -26.88 0.62 -0.34
CA LYS A 415 -27.78 1.78 -0.28
C LYS A 415 -27.16 3.06 -0.88
N LEU A 416 -25.82 3.18 -0.94
CA LEU A 416 -25.15 4.45 -1.29
C LEU A 416 -24.98 4.61 -2.81
N LEU A 417 -26.03 5.11 -3.46
CA LEU A 417 -26.12 5.28 -4.91
C LEU A 417 -25.68 6.68 -5.38
N GLU A 418 -25.91 7.00 -6.65
CA GLU A 418 -25.46 8.23 -7.33
C GLU A 418 -25.86 9.53 -6.62
N TYR A 419 -27.08 9.61 -6.10
CA TYR A 419 -27.56 10.81 -5.40
C TYR A 419 -26.74 11.13 -4.14
N PHE A 420 -26.44 10.12 -3.32
CA PHE A 420 -25.59 10.27 -2.14
C PHE A 420 -24.21 10.83 -2.52
N TRP A 421 -23.50 10.13 -3.40
CA TRP A 421 -22.13 10.49 -3.77
C TRP A 421 -22.01 11.86 -4.42
N MET A 422 -22.93 12.21 -5.33
CA MET A 422 -22.93 13.53 -5.97
C MET A 422 -23.10 14.69 -4.97
N ASN A 423 -23.84 14.49 -3.88
CA ASN A 423 -23.98 15.48 -2.80
C ASN A 423 -22.79 15.45 -1.81
N MET A 424 -22.19 14.29 -1.58
CA MET A 424 -21.16 14.09 -0.56
C MET A 424 -19.73 14.41 -1.04
N ILE A 425 -19.38 14.09 -2.29
CA ILE A 425 -18.06 14.38 -2.88
C ILE A 425 -17.63 15.87 -2.72
N PRO A 426 -18.50 16.88 -2.92
CA PRO A 426 -18.17 18.30 -2.68
C PRO A 426 -17.77 18.68 -1.25
N LYS A 427 -18.06 17.83 -0.26
CA LYS A 427 -17.64 18.00 1.14
C LYS A 427 -16.22 17.47 1.39
N LEU A 428 -15.77 16.48 0.60
CA LEU A 428 -14.52 15.72 0.75
C LEU A 428 -13.29 16.43 0.15
N ARG A 429 -13.16 17.75 0.35
CA ARG A 429 -12.17 18.60 -0.34
C ARG A 429 -10.70 18.25 -0.07
N ASN A 430 -10.44 17.58 1.06
CA ASN A 430 -9.11 17.19 1.51
C ASN A 430 -8.73 15.74 1.16
N ILE A 431 -9.66 14.97 0.60
CA ILE A 431 -9.53 13.52 0.43
C ILE A 431 -8.33 13.14 -0.44
N LYS A 432 -7.62 12.09 -0.01
CA LYS A 432 -6.48 11.46 -0.69
C LYS A 432 -6.82 10.03 -1.11
N VAL A 433 -7.67 9.34 -0.35
CA VAL A 433 -8.11 7.96 -0.61
C VAL A 433 -9.63 7.92 -0.52
N LEU A 434 -10.29 7.49 -1.59
CA LEU A 434 -11.75 7.37 -1.63
C LEU A 434 -12.14 6.01 -2.20
N VAL A 435 -13.01 5.30 -1.48
CA VAL A 435 -13.51 3.97 -1.86
C VAL A 435 -15.02 3.98 -1.81
N MET A 436 -15.65 3.55 -2.91
CA MET A 436 -17.11 3.59 -3.09
C MET A 436 -17.64 2.39 -3.86
N GLY A 437 -18.92 2.13 -3.69
CA GLY A 437 -19.66 1.05 -4.36
C GLY A 437 -19.49 -0.30 -3.67
N VAL A 438 -20.10 -1.31 -4.29
CA VAL A 438 -20.26 -2.65 -3.73
C VAL A 438 -19.59 -3.66 -4.65
N ALA A 439 -18.85 -4.61 -4.05
CA ALA A 439 -18.22 -5.70 -4.77
C ALA A 439 -19.18 -6.88 -4.97
N GLU A 440 -18.93 -7.68 -6.01
CA GLU A 440 -19.85 -8.68 -6.57
C GLU A 440 -20.25 -9.80 -5.59
N ASP A 441 -19.36 -10.16 -4.66
CA ASP A 441 -19.44 -11.41 -3.88
C ASP A 441 -19.94 -11.27 -2.43
N CYS A 442 -20.24 -10.06 -1.94
CA CYS A 442 -20.42 -9.82 -0.49
C CYS A 442 -21.79 -9.28 -0.05
N CYS A 443 -22.62 -8.79 -0.97
CA CYS A 443 -23.80 -7.99 -0.64
C CYS A 443 -24.96 -8.22 -1.63
N PRO A 444 -26.20 -7.78 -1.33
CA PRO A 444 -27.31 -7.82 -2.28
C PRO A 444 -26.99 -7.07 -3.58
N LYS A 445 -27.26 -7.68 -4.75
CA LYS A 445 -27.00 -7.04 -6.06
C LYS A 445 -27.71 -5.68 -6.18
N VAL A 446 -26.95 -4.66 -6.58
CA VAL A 446 -27.46 -3.31 -6.82
C VAL A 446 -28.23 -3.29 -8.14
N ASN A 447 -29.56 -3.38 -8.07
CA ASN A 447 -30.41 -3.38 -9.28
C ASN A 447 -30.44 -2.02 -10.01
N ALA A 448 -30.09 -0.93 -9.32
CA ALA A 448 -30.02 0.42 -9.89
C ALA A 448 -28.86 0.57 -10.88
N LYS A 449 -29.04 1.39 -11.92
CA LYS A 449 -27.94 1.74 -12.85
C LYS A 449 -27.24 3.02 -12.39
N ILE A 450 -25.91 3.00 -12.41
CA ILE A 450 -25.05 4.04 -11.85
C ILE A 450 -24.33 4.80 -12.98
N HIS A 451 -24.59 6.09 -13.16
CA HIS A 451 -24.01 6.89 -14.24
C HIS A 451 -22.65 7.51 -13.88
N ILE A 452 -21.60 6.69 -13.95
CA ILE A 452 -20.25 6.97 -13.44
C ILE A 452 -19.60 8.28 -13.94
N ASP A 453 -19.95 8.74 -15.14
CA ASP A 453 -19.42 9.98 -15.73
C ASP A 453 -19.60 11.21 -14.83
N GLN A 454 -20.74 11.31 -14.15
CA GLN A 454 -21.03 12.43 -13.24
C GLN A 454 -20.15 12.40 -12.00
N PHE A 455 -19.92 11.20 -11.43
CA PHE A 455 -19.06 10.99 -10.27
C PHE A 455 -17.62 11.38 -10.60
N VAL A 456 -17.10 10.92 -11.73
CA VAL A 456 -15.72 11.21 -12.16
C VAL A 456 -15.49 12.71 -12.34
N ASP A 457 -16.42 13.43 -12.96
CA ASP A 457 -16.34 14.89 -13.06
C ASP A 457 -16.47 15.58 -11.71
N CYS A 458 -17.41 15.14 -10.85
CA CYS A 458 -17.60 15.68 -9.51
C CYS A 458 -16.34 15.49 -8.63
N ILE A 459 -15.72 14.31 -8.67
CA ILE A 459 -14.43 14.02 -8.02
C ILE A 459 -13.35 14.93 -8.58
N ALA A 460 -13.23 15.03 -9.91
CA ALA A 460 -12.23 15.89 -10.55
C ALA A 460 -12.38 17.37 -10.13
N GLN A 461 -13.61 17.85 -9.97
CA GLN A 461 -13.91 19.23 -9.57
C GLN A 461 -13.63 19.51 -8.10
N ASN A 462 -13.85 18.54 -7.19
CA ASN A 462 -13.85 18.77 -5.74
C ASN A 462 -12.67 18.16 -4.98
N CYS A 463 -11.98 17.15 -5.54
CA CYS A 463 -10.98 16.34 -4.85
C CYS A 463 -9.57 16.45 -5.48
N PRO A 464 -8.94 17.64 -5.56
CA PRO A 464 -7.65 17.82 -6.24
C PRO A 464 -6.47 17.14 -5.54
N ARG A 465 -6.66 16.69 -4.28
CA ARG A 465 -5.66 15.97 -3.47
C ARG A 465 -5.73 14.44 -3.61
N LEU A 466 -6.70 13.93 -4.38
CA LEU A 466 -6.93 12.50 -4.55
C LEU A 466 -5.68 11.79 -5.09
N SER A 467 -5.39 10.63 -4.48
CA SER A 467 -4.19 9.83 -4.74
C SER A 467 -4.48 8.36 -4.97
N ARG A 468 -5.54 7.83 -4.36
CA ARG A 468 -6.12 6.52 -4.67
C ARG A 468 -7.63 6.64 -4.77
N LEU A 469 -8.22 6.04 -5.78
CA LEU A 469 -9.65 5.96 -6.01
C LEU A 469 -10.02 4.51 -6.27
N GLU A 470 -11.08 4.02 -5.63
CA GLU A 470 -11.65 2.70 -5.91
C GLU A 470 -13.15 2.80 -6.11
N ILE A 471 -13.63 2.22 -7.21
CA ILE A 471 -15.05 2.18 -7.56
C ILE A 471 -15.40 0.71 -7.85
N ARG A 472 -16.19 0.11 -6.97
CA ARG A 472 -16.39 -1.35 -6.92
C ARG A 472 -17.59 -1.88 -7.71
N TRP A 473 -18.51 -1.03 -8.14
CA TRP A 473 -19.66 -1.46 -8.94
C TRP A 473 -19.22 -2.20 -10.22
N ASP A 474 -19.91 -3.30 -10.52
CA ASP A 474 -19.66 -4.18 -11.68
C ASP A 474 -20.11 -3.58 -13.03
N ASP A 475 -19.76 -4.25 -14.14
CA ASP A 475 -20.17 -3.89 -15.51
C ASP A 475 -21.70 -3.95 -15.72
N GLU A 476 -22.40 -4.82 -14.99
CA GLU A 476 -23.87 -4.90 -15.05
C GLU A 476 -24.52 -3.63 -14.50
N THR A 477 -23.92 -3.02 -13.47
CA THR A 477 -24.39 -1.87 -12.69
C THR A 477 -23.96 -0.53 -13.30
N LEU A 478 -22.69 -0.42 -13.74
CA LEU A 478 -22.12 0.81 -14.27
C LEU A 478 -22.67 1.19 -15.65
N ARG A 479 -23.02 2.46 -15.83
CA ARG A 479 -23.40 3.04 -17.13
C ARG A 479 -22.57 4.29 -17.40
N PHE A 480 -22.05 4.38 -18.61
CA PHE A 480 -21.11 5.41 -19.02
C PHE A 480 -21.38 5.81 -20.48
N SER A 481 -20.99 7.01 -20.89
CA SER A 481 -21.29 7.53 -22.22
C SER A 481 -20.10 7.49 -23.18
N ASP A 482 -20.33 7.72 -24.48
CA ASP A 482 -19.26 7.93 -25.47
C ASP A 482 -18.31 9.09 -25.10
N LYS A 483 -18.69 9.94 -24.14
CA LYS A 483 -17.89 11.07 -23.65
C LYS A 483 -17.00 10.71 -22.44
N SER A 484 -17.11 9.50 -21.87
CA SER A 484 -16.37 9.04 -20.67
C SER A 484 -14.88 9.38 -20.69
N SER A 485 -14.22 9.18 -21.83
CA SER A 485 -12.79 9.50 -22.00
C SER A 485 -12.46 10.96 -21.65
N LYS A 486 -13.37 11.92 -21.93
CA LYS A 486 -13.18 13.34 -21.59
C LYS A 486 -13.27 13.59 -20.09
N PHE A 487 -14.15 12.89 -19.38
CA PHE A 487 -14.25 13.01 -17.91
C PHE A 487 -13.01 12.41 -17.24
N ILE A 488 -12.50 11.30 -17.74
CA ILE A 488 -11.22 10.71 -17.31
C ILE A 488 -10.03 11.65 -17.60
N ASP A 489 -10.00 12.33 -18.75
CA ASP A 489 -9.00 13.37 -19.03
C ASP A 489 -9.06 14.51 -18.00
N VAL A 490 -10.26 15.00 -17.68
CA VAL A 490 -10.47 16.05 -16.66
C VAL A 490 -10.03 15.59 -15.27
N LEU A 491 -10.33 14.35 -14.88
CA LEU A 491 -9.86 13.74 -13.63
C LEU A 491 -8.33 13.75 -13.55
N ARG A 492 -7.64 13.28 -14.59
CA ARG A 492 -6.17 13.20 -14.61
C ARG A 492 -5.47 14.56 -14.59
N MET A 493 -6.11 15.58 -15.17
CA MET A 493 -5.61 16.95 -15.21
C MET A 493 -5.84 17.72 -13.91
N LYS A 494 -6.89 17.40 -13.15
CA LYS A 494 -7.19 18.05 -11.86
C LYS A 494 -6.62 17.30 -10.66
N CYS A 495 -6.68 15.98 -10.65
CA CYS A 495 -6.12 15.11 -9.62
C CYS A 495 -4.69 14.68 -10.00
N LEU A 496 -3.76 15.65 -10.03
CA LEU A 496 -2.36 15.42 -10.45
C LEU A 496 -1.59 14.41 -9.58
N LYS A 497 -2.10 14.09 -8.39
CA LYS A 497 -1.53 13.12 -7.45
C LYS A 497 -2.17 11.72 -7.53
N LEU A 498 -3.05 11.46 -8.49
CA LEU A 498 -3.71 10.16 -8.64
C LEU A 498 -2.70 9.08 -9.09
N HIS A 499 -2.28 8.24 -8.14
CA HIS A 499 -1.32 7.15 -8.34
C HIS A 499 -2.01 5.79 -8.59
N SER A 500 -3.28 5.64 -8.21
CA SER A 500 -4.03 4.39 -8.32
C SER A 500 -5.51 4.67 -8.57
N MET A 501 -6.08 4.04 -9.60
CA MET A 501 -7.51 3.97 -9.85
C MET A 501 -7.91 2.50 -10.01
N VAL A 502 -8.58 1.96 -8.99
CA VAL A 502 -9.05 0.57 -8.94
C VAL A 502 -10.50 0.53 -9.42
N LEU A 503 -10.78 -0.35 -10.38
CA LEU A 503 -12.10 -0.54 -10.97
C LEU A 503 -12.40 -2.02 -11.13
N SER A 504 -13.66 -2.39 -10.97
CA SER A 504 -14.13 -3.75 -11.28
C SER A 504 -14.02 -4.04 -12.77
N ASP A 505 -13.86 -5.33 -13.11
CA ASP A 505 -13.71 -5.75 -14.50
C ASP A 505 -14.94 -5.42 -15.33
N GLY A 506 -14.71 -4.99 -16.57
CA GLY A 506 -15.77 -4.54 -17.46
C GLY A 506 -15.29 -3.63 -18.58
N GLN A 507 -16.24 -3.18 -19.39
CA GLN A 507 -16.00 -2.28 -20.52
C GLN A 507 -15.48 -0.92 -20.05
N TYR A 508 -15.92 -0.46 -18.86
CA TYR A 508 -15.44 0.79 -18.28
C TYR A 508 -13.97 0.72 -17.88
N TYR A 509 -13.52 -0.37 -17.24
CA TYR A 509 -12.12 -0.57 -16.90
C TYR A 509 -11.21 -0.47 -18.13
N GLU A 510 -11.53 -1.18 -19.22
CA GLU A 510 -10.73 -1.14 -20.45
C GLU A 510 -10.70 0.26 -21.09
N LEU A 511 -11.81 1.01 -21.04
CA LEU A 511 -11.86 2.41 -21.48
C LEU A 511 -10.95 3.30 -20.63
N VAL A 512 -10.98 3.16 -19.29
CA VAL A 512 -10.14 3.96 -18.40
C VAL A 512 -8.67 3.60 -18.58
N ARG A 513 -8.33 2.32 -18.58
CA ARG A 513 -7.01 1.78 -18.86
C ARG A 513 -6.44 2.34 -20.17
N SER A 514 -7.18 2.24 -21.27
CA SER A 514 -6.77 2.79 -22.57
C SER A 514 -6.48 4.29 -22.53
N ASN A 515 -7.24 5.07 -21.76
CA ASN A 515 -6.95 6.49 -21.60
C ASN A 515 -5.65 6.72 -20.83
N PHE A 516 -5.43 5.98 -19.74
CA PHE A 516 -4.24 6.08 -18.89
C PHE A 516 -2.94 5.63 -19.57
N GLU A 517 -2.96 4.50 -20.29
CA GLU A 517 -1.85 4.05 -21.14
C GLU A 517 -1.48 5.10 -22.20
N ARG A 518 -2.47 5.75 -22.84
CA ARG A 518 -2.27 6.85 -23.80
C ARG A 518 -1.64 8.13 -23.23
N ALA A 519 -1.44 8.23 -21.91
CA ALA A 519 -0.73 9.34 -21.26
C ALA A 519 0.47 8.87 -20.43
N ASP A 520 1.03 7.69 -20.75
CA ASP A 520 2.18 7.09 -20.10
C ASP A 520 2.03 6.96 -18.56
N ARG A 521 0.80 6.66 -18.09
CA ARG A 521 0.48 6.43 -16.66
C ARG A 521 -0.04 5.01 -16.43
N MET A 522 0.82 4.13 -15.90
CA MET A 522 0.45 2.77 -15.47
C MET A 522 -0.14 2.77 -14.06
N SER A 523 -1.32 3.38 -13.90
CA SER A 523 -1.95 3.64 -12.59
C SER A 523 -3.41 3.16 -12.49
N VAL A 524 -3.86 2.30 -13.39
CA VAL A 524 -5.22 1.72 -13.41
C VAL A 524 -5.09 0.22 -13.15
N VAL A 525 -5.91 -0.30 -12.23
CA VAL A 525 -5.78 -1.66 -11.69
C VAL A 525 -7.17 -2.30 -11.57
N ARG A 526 -7.25 -3.62 -11.73
CA ARG A 526 -8.50 -4.39 -11.57
C ARG A 526 -8.76 -4.70 -10.09
N THR A 527 -10.01 -4.64 -9.66
CA THR A 527 -10.43 -5.04 -8.29
C THR A 527 -10.19 -6.53 -8.01
N THR A 528 -10.17 -7.36 -9.05
CA THR A 528 -10.07 -8.83 -9.02
C THR A 528 -8.62 -9.35 -8.99
N GLU A 529 -7.67 -8.61 -9.56
CA GLU A 529 -6.29 -9.08 -9.75
C GLU A 529 -5.28 -8.57 -8.70
N MET A 530 -5.63 -7.56 -7.89
CA MET A 530 -4.69 -6.91 -6.95
C MET A 530 -5.37 -6.41 -5.66
N CYS A 531 -4.56 -6.07 -4.65
CA CYS A 531 -5.00 -5.61 -3.32
C CYS A 531 -6.04 -4.47 -3.36
N ARG A 532 -7.17 -4.67 -2.65
CA ARG A 532 -8.19 -3.63 -2.42
C ARG A 532 -7.57 -2.38 -1.79
N THR A 533 -8.08 -1.22 -2.18
CA THR A 533 -7.69 0.08 -1.62
C THR A 533 -8.19 0.19 -0.18
N GLY A 534 -7.33 -0.14 0.79
CA GLY A 534 -7.59 0.06 2.21
C GLY A 534 -6.96 1.34 2.77
N ILE A 535 -7.38 1.73 3.98
CA ILE A 535 -6.77 2.85 4.72
C ILE A 535 -5.49 2.47 5.47
N ILE A 536 -5.11 1.18 5.51
CA ILE A 536 -3.94 0.66 6.25
C ILE A 536 -2.61 1.32 5.86
N HIS A 537 -2.43 1.65 4.57
CA HIS A 537 -1.24 2.37 4.08
C HIS A 537 -1.14 3.83 4.55
N CYS A 538 -2.18 4.34 5.25
CA CYS A 538 -2.17 5.64 5.91
C CYS A 538 -1.79 5.55 7.40
N SER A 539 -1.62 4.35 7.97
CA SER A 539 -1.16 4.19 9.36
C SER A 539 0.26 4.74 9.54
N LYS A 540 0.48 5.39 10.67
CA LYS A 540 1.75 5.85 11.21
C LYS A 540 2.82 4.75 11.30
N TYR A 541 2.42 3.50 11.49
CA TYR A 541 3.31 2.34 11.58
C TYR A 541 3.26 1.43 10.36
N TYR A 542 2.62 1.83 9.26
CA TYR A 542 2.52 1.01 8.04
C TYR A 542 3.89 0.50 7.55
N ASN A 543 4.90 1.36 7.49
CA ASN A 543 6.27 0.98 7.08
C ASN A 543 7.04 0.16 8.13
N HIS A 544 6.51 0.01 9.34
CA HIS A 544 7.10 -0.78 10.43
C HIS A 544 6.38 -2.12 10.63
N LEU A 545 5.18 -2.30 10.08
CA LEU A 545 4.39 -3.52 10.19
C LEU A 545 4.53 -4.36 8.91
N LEU A 546 4.37 -5.67 9.06
CA LEU A 546 4.19 -6.60 7.95
C LEU A 546 2.74 -7.06 7.93
N PHE A 547 2.14 -7.03 6.75
CA PHE A 547 0.82 -7.58 6.47
C PHE A 547 1.01 -8.66 5.40
N ASN A 548 0.18 -9.69 5.44
CA ASN A 548 0.10 -10.69 4.37
C ASN A 548 -0.68 -10.09 3.19
#